data_AF-A0A519YPV4-F1
#
_entry.id   AF-A0A519YPV4-F1
#
_cell.length_a   1.000
_cell.length_b   1.000
_cell.length_c   1.000
_cell.angle_alpha   90.00
_cell.angle_beta   90.00
_cell.angle_gamma   90.00
#
_symmetry.space_group_name_H-M   'P 1'
#
loop_
_entity.id
_entity.type
_entity.pdbx_description
1 polymer ?
#
loop_
_entity_poly.entity_id
_entity_poly.type
_entity_poly.pdbx_seq_one_letter_code
_entity_poly.pdbx_strand_id
1 'polypeptide(L)'
;AYLKTNELDKALEHAKIEYARRPDNIDVNETLAWVYYKRGDYKEAQKYMQVARRTNSQNPVLLCRAGLIMSKVGQAAEGRALIEKAVKTAPYLNPEVTAEGETLLATR
;
A
#
# COMPACT_ATOMS: atom_id res chain seq x y z
N ALA A 1 1.41 8.00 -20.88
CA ALA A 1 0.40 7.42 -19.97
C ALA A 1 0.21 5.91 -20.18
N TYR A 2 0.15 5.40 -21.42
CA TYR A 2 -0.13 3.98 -21.73
C TYR A 2 0.87 2.93 -21.19
N LEU A 3 2.18 3.24 -21.15
CA LEU A 3 3.19 2.28 -20.67
C LEU A 3 3.00 1.94 -19.18
N LYS A 4 2.74 2.94 -18.35
CA LYS A 4 2.47 2.73 -16.92
C LYS A 4 1.20 1.89 -16.69
N THR A 5 0.16 2.09 -17.48
CA THR A 5 -1.08 1.29 -17.38
C THR A 5 -0.82 -0.17 -17.76
N ASN A 6 -0.09 -0.42 -18.85
CA ASN A 6 0.27 -1.77 -19.29
C ASN A 6 1.16 -2.50 -18.28
N GLU A 7 2.06 -1.78 -17.60
CA GLU A 7 2.88 -2.33 -16.51
C GLU A 7 2.03 -2.71 -15.29
N LEU A 8 1.01 -1.90 -14.95
CA LEU A 8 0.10 -2.20 -13.85
C LEU A 8 -0.83 -3.37 -14.15
N ASP A 9 -1.27 -3.54 -15.39
CA ASP A 9 -2.09 -4.69 -15.80
C ASP A 9 -1.30 -5.99 -15.71
N LYS A 10 -0.06 -6.01 -16.19
CA LYS A 10 0.85 -7.16 -16.03
C LYS A 10 1.17 -7.45 -14.57
N ALA A 11 1.45 -6.41 -13.78
CA ALA A 11 1.69 -6.56 -12.35
C ALA A 11 0.48 -7.16 -11.64
N LEU A 12 -0.74 -6.75 -12.02
CA LEU A 12 -1.97 -7.30 -11.47
C LEU A 12 -2.15 -8.78 -11.86
N GLU A 13 -1.89 -9.14 -13.11
CA GLU A 13 -1.96 -10.52 -13.59
C GLU A 13 -1.02 -11.43 -12.79
N HIS A 14 0.26 -11.06 -12.69
CA HIS A 14 1.25 -11.82 -11.93
C HIS A 14 0.87 -11.94 -10.44
N ALA A 15 0.44 -10.84 -9.82
CA ALA A 15 0.04 -10.84 -8.43
C ALA A 15 -1.20 -11.71 -8.18
N LYS A 16 -2.17 -11.78 -9.12
CA LYS A 16 -3.34 -12.65 -9.04
C LYS A 16 -2.97 -14.13 -9.18
N ILE A 17 -2.06 -14.48 -10.08
CA ILE A 17 -1.54 -15.85 -10.20
C ILE A 17 -0.92 -16.30 -8.88
N GLU A 18 -0.13 -15.43 -8.27
CA GLU A 18 0.53 -15.75 -7.01
C GLU A 18 -0.46 -15.81 -5.83
N TYR A 19 -1.46 -14.94 -5.82
CA TYR A 19 -2.56 -14.97 -4.85
C TYR A 19 -3.36 -16.26 -4.92
N ALA A 20 -3.59 -16.81 -6.12
CA ALA A 20 -4.26 -18.10 -6.27
C ALA A 20 -3.50 -19.25 -5.59
N ARG A 21 -2.18 -19.11 -5.40
CA ARG A 21 -1.34 -20.09 -4.71
C ARG A 21 -1.21 -19.81 -3.22
N ARG A 22 -1.16 -18.54 -2.83
CA ARG A 22 -0.87 -18.09 -1.46
C ARG A 22 -1.80 -16.94 -1.02
N PRO A 23 -3.11 -17.18 -0.87
CA PRO A 23 -4.09 -16.11 -0.63
C PRO A 23 -3.94 -15.42 0.72
N ASP A 24 -3.32 -16.07 1.71
CA ASP A 24 -3.09 -15.51 3.04
C ASP A 24 -1.67 -14.96 3.23
N ASN A 25 -0.81 -15.01 2.20
CA ASN A 25 0.55 -14.51 2.31
C ASN A 25 0.58 -12.98 2.35
N ILE A 26 1.34 -12.44 3.31
CA ILE A 26 1.46 -11.00 3.55
C ILE A 26 1.98 -10.24 2.33
N ASP A 27 3.06 -10.71 1.70
CA ASP A 27 3.75 -10.02 0.61
C ASP A 27 2.87 -9.98 -0.65
N VAL A 28 2.14 -11.07 -0.91
CA VAL A 28 1.21 -11.18 -2.04
C VAL A 28 0.04 -10.22 -1.87
N ASN A 29 -0.55 -10.16 -0.67
CA ASN A 29 -1.64 -9.24 -0.37
C ASN A 29 -1.17 -7.78 -0.36
N GLU A 30 0.03 -7.49 0.14
CA GLU A 30 0.63 -6.16 0.07
C GLU A 30 0.85 -5.73 -1.40
N THR A 31 1.35 -6.63 -2.23
CA THR A 31 1.59 -6.37 -3.66
C THR A 31 0.29 -6.08 -4.39
N LEU A 32 -0.75 -6.90 -4.19
CA LEU A 32 -2.07 -6.65 -4.77
C LEU A 32 -2.64 -5.30 -4.30
N ALA A 33 -2.54 -5.01 -3.01
CA ALA A 33 -3.00 -3.74 -2.47
C ALA A 33 -2.31 -2.55 -3.15
N TRP A 34 -0.99 -2.63 -3.33
CA TRP A 34 -0.22 -1.57 -3.96
C TRP A 34 -0.57 -1.40 -5.45
N VAL A 35 -0.75 -2.50 -6.17
CA VAL A 35 -1.14 -2.45 -7.59
C VAL A 35 -2.53 -1.80 -7.75
N TYR A 36 -3.51 -2.18 -6.94
CA TYR A 36 -4.84 -1.55 -6.95
C TYR A 36 -4.77 -0.07 -6.54
N TYR A 37 -3.93 0.30 -5.56
CA TYR A 37 -3.71 1.70 -5.21
C TYR A 37 -3.21 2.51 -6.40
N LYS A 38 -2.22 2.01 -7.13
CA LYS A 38 -1.65 2.66 -8.32
C LYS A 38 -2.62 2.76 -9.50
N ARG A 39 -3.59 1.85 -9.57
CA ARG A 39 -4.71 1.90 -10.53
C ARG A 39 -5.81 2.88 -10.14
N GLY A 40 -5.80 3.41 -8.92
CA GLY A 40 -6.88 4.25 -8.36
C GLY A 40 -8.03 3.46 -7.74
N ASP A 41 -7.93 2.14 -7.70
CA ASP A 41 -8.96 1.22 -7.18
C ASP A 41 -8.80 1.07 -5.64
N TYR A 42 -8.96 2.17 -4.90
CA TYR A 42 -8.62 2.23 -3.48
C TYR A 42 -9.42 1.29 -2.57
N LYS A 43 -10.67 0.95 -2.95
CA LYS A 43 -11.49 -0.02 -2.21
C LYS A 43 -10.93 -1.44 -2.29
N GLU A 44 -10.49 -1.87 -3.48
CA GLU A 44 -9.81 -3.15 -3.63
C GLU A 44 -8.45 -3.12 -2.92
N ALA A 45 -7.72 -2.00 -3.02
CA ALA A 45 -6.46 -1.83 -2.29
C ALA A 45 -6.63 -2.04 -0.77
N GLN A 46 -7.68 -1.46 -0.18
CA GLN A 46 -8.01 -1.64 1.23
C GLN A 46 -8.27 -3.11 1.58
N LYS A 47 -9.03 -3.83 0.77
CA LYS A 47 -9.36 -5.24 1.01
C LYS A 47 -8.11 -6.13 1.15
N TYR A 48 -7.17 -6.04 0.21
CA TYR A 48 -5.94 -6.85 0.29
C TYR A 48 -5.01 -6.34 1.40
N MET A 49 -4.95 -5.02 1.61
CA MET A 49 -4.13 -4.46 2.69
C MET A 49 -4.61 -4.90 4.07
N GLN A 50 -5.93 -5.04 4.28
CA GLN A 50 -6.49 -5.57 5.52
C GLN A 50 -5.99 -6.98 5.80
N VAL A 51 -5.91 -7.84 4.78
CA VAL A 51 -5.35 -9.20 4.92
C VAL A 51 -3.86 -9.15 5.28
N ALA A 52 -3.07 -8.36 4.55
CA ALA A 52 -1.63 -8.22 4.82
C ALA A 52 -1.35 -7.76 6.26
N ARG A 53 -2.16 -6.83 6.78
CA ARG A 53 -2.03 -6.30 8.14
C ARG A 53 -2.44 -7.27 9.26
N ARG A 54 -3.11 -8.39 8.98
CA ARG A 54 -3.50 -9.38 10.02
C ARG A 54 -2.31 -9.96 10.76
N THR A 55 -1.14 -9.97 10.12
CA THR A 55 0.13 -10.42 10.70
C THR A 55 0.68 -9.47 11.77
N ASN A 56 0.13 -8.26 11.91
CA ASN A 56 0.66 -7.18 12.75
C ASN A 56 2.12 -6.83 12.44
N SER A 57 2.59 -7.10 11.22
CA SER A 57 3.93 -6.72 10.78
C SER A 57 4.16 -5.22 10.98
N GLN A 58 5.30 -4.89 11.60
CA GLN A 58 5.74 -3.52 11.81
C GLN A 58 6.67 -3.04 10.69
N ASN A 59 6.67 -3.74 9.54
CA ASN A 59 7.43 -3.32 8.37
C ASN A 59 7.02 -1.89 7.98
N PRO A 60 7.96 -0.94 7.98
CA PRO A 60 7.66 0.45 7.69
C PRO A 60 7.05 0.67 6.30
N VAL A 61 7.43 -0.11 5.29
CA VAL A 61 6.88 -0.01 3.93
C VAL A 61 5.40 -0.41 3.92
N LEU A 62 5.08 -1.54 4.55
CA LEU A 62 3.70 -2.01 4.69
C LEU A 62 2.84 -0.97 5.43
N LEU A 63 3.34 -0.43 6.54
CA LEU A 63 2.63 0.60 7.32
C LEU A 63 2.40 1.88 6.52
N CYS A 64 3.40 2.33 5.75
CA CYS A 64 3.27 3.53 4.94
C CYS A 64 2.26 3.33 3.81
N ARG A 65 2.36 2.22 3.06
CA ARG A 65 1.39 1.85 2.01
C ARG A 65 -0.02 1.71 2.56
N ALA A 66 -0.18 1.08 3.72
CA ALA A 66 -1.46 0.99 4.40
C ALA A 66 -2.01 2.39 4.71
N GLY A 67 -1.18 3.28 5.24
CA GLY A 67 -1.61 4.63 5.57
C GLY A 67 -2.00 5.49 4.36
N LEU A 68 -1.30 5.32 3.24
CA LEU A 68 -1.67 5.93 1.95
C LEU A 68 -3.04 5.43 1.49
N ILE A 69 -3.27 4.11 1.51
CA ILE A 69 -4.54 3.50 1.12
C ILE A 69 -5.67 3.99 2.04
N MET A 70 -5.47 3.95 3.37
CA MET A 70 -6.46 4.41 4.35
C MET A 70 -6.84 5.88 4.11
N SER A 71 -5.86 6.74 3.81
CA SER A 71 -6.10 8.14 3.47
C SER A 71 -6.99 8.31 2.23
N LYS A 72 -6.79 7.51 1.19
CA LYS A 72 -7.60 7.58 -0.05
C LYS A 72 -9.02 7.03 0.10
N VAL A 73 -9.27 6.13 1.05
CA VAL A 73 -10.63 5.62 1.34
C VAL A 73 -11.39 6.45 2.38
N GLY A 74 -10.86 7.63 2.76
CA GLY A 74 -11.51 8.56 3.70
C GLY A 74 -11.14 8.33 5.17
N GLN A 75 -10.29 7.35 5.48
CA GLN A 75 -9.79 7.08 6.82
C GLN A 75 -8.49 7.86 7.10
N ALA A 76 -8.52 9.18 6.89
CA ALA A 76 -7.33 10.04 6.94
C ALA A 76 -6.62 10.02 8.31
N ALA A 77 -7.36 9.96 9.42
CA ALA A 77 -6.78 9.91 10.75
C ALA A 77 -5.97 8.63 11.00
N GLU A 78 -6.53 7.47 10.63
CA GLU A 78 -5.80 6.19 10.70
C GLU A 78 -4.61 6.20 9.74
N GLY A 79 -4.83 6.70 8.52
CA GLY A 79 -3.81 6.77 7.49
C GLY A 79 -2.58 7.56 7.93
N ARG A 80 -2.81 8.74 8.52
CA ARG A 80 -1.78 9.59 9.10
C ARG A 80 -1.00 8.88 10.20
N ALA A 81 -1.69 8.26 11.16
CA ALA A 81 -1.03 7.56 12.26
C ALA A 81 -0.11 6.42 11.76
N LEU A 82 -0.53 5.70 10.72
CA LEU A 82 0.26 4.63 10.10
C LEU A 82 1.51 5.18 9.38
N ILE A 83 1.36 6.26 8.62
CA ILE A 83 2.48 6.92 7.92
C ILE A 83 3.49 7.48 8.94
N GLU A 84 3.02 8.17 9.99
CA GLU A 84 3.88 8.68 11.05
C GLU A 84 4.69 7.56 11.72
N LYS A 85 4.05 6.41 11.97
CA LYS A 85 4.73 5.23 12.53
C LYS A 85 5.79 4.69 11.58
N ALA A 86 5.48 4.60 10.29
CA ALA A 86 6.41 4.13 9.28
C ALA A 86 7.67 5.01 9.19
N VAL A 87 7.48 6.32 9.05
CA VAL A 87 8.58 7.29 8.90
C VAL A 87 9.46 7.34 10.15
N LYS A 88 8.88 7.25 11.35
CA LYS A 88 9.64 7.17 12.61
C LYS A 88 10.51 5.92 12.70
N THR A 89 10.05 4.80 12.13
CA THR A 89 10.73 3.50 12.26
C THR A 89 11.83 3.31 11.22
N ALA A 90 11.63 3.84 10.00
CA ALA A 90 12.65 3.84 8.96
C ALA A 90 12.68 5.20 8.24
N PRO A 91 13.57 6.12 8.68
CA PRO A 91 13.73 7.43 8.05
C PRO A 91 14.19 7.36 6.57
N TYR A 92 14.72 6.21 6.14
CA TYR A 92 15.20 5.96 4.76
C TYR A 92 14.28 5.02 3.99
N LEU A 93 12.97 5.11 4.22
CA LEU A 93 11.97 4.34 3.50
C LEU A 93 12.12 4.50 1.97
N ASN A 94 11.68 3.50 1.19
CA ASN A 94 11.68 3.56 -0.27
C ASN A 94 11.11 4.92 -0.75
N PRO A 95 11.88 5.72 -1.53
CA PRO A 95 11.52 7.08 -1.92
C PRO A 95 10.12 7.23 -2.52
N GLU A 96 9.62 6.18 -3.20
CA GLU A 96 8.29 6.19 -3.80
C GLU A 96 7.17 6.38 -2.77
N VAL A 97 7.30 5.75 -1.60
CA VAL A 97 6.25 5.74 -0.58
C VAL A 97 6.46 6.88 0.42
N THR A 98 7.73 7.25 0.68
CA THR A 98 8.09 8.33 1.60
C THR A 98 7.64 9.69 1.09
N ALA A 99 7.83 10.00 -0.19
CA ALA A 99 7.47 11.31 -0.73
C ALA A 99 5.96 11.61 -0.64
N GLU A 100 5.12 10.61 -0.94
CA GLU A 100 3.67 10.76 -0.84
C GLU A 100 3.21 10.82 0.62
N GLY A 101 3.81 10.00 1.48
CA GLY A 101 3.54 10.01 2.92
C GLY A 101 3.91 11.34 3.58
N GLU A 102 5.10 11.88 3.32
CA GLU A 102 5.57 13.15 3.83
C GLU A 102 4.70 14.33 3.36
N THR A 103 4.26 14.31 2.10
CA THR A 103 3.32 15.31 1.57
C THR A 103 2.00 15.29 2.35
N LEU A 104 1.47 14.10 2.63
CA LEU A 104 0.26 13.93 3.44
C LEU A 104 0.46 14.40 4.88
N LEU A 105 1.63 14.18 5.48
CA LEU A 105 1.94 14.69 6.83
C LEU A 105 2.12 16.22 6.88
N ALA A 106 2.61 16.82 5.80
CA ALA A 106 2.85 18.25 5.70
C ALA A 106 1.57 19.06 5.44
N THR A 107 0.53 18.42 4.88
CA THR A 107 -0.76 19.06 4.61
C THR A 107 -1.55 19.16 5.92
N ARG A 108 -1.60 20.36 6.50
CA ARG A 108 -2.36 20.69 7.72
C ARG A 108 -3.84 20.86 7.47
#